data_AF-A0A7C9L1E4-F1
#
_entry.id   AF-A0A7C9L1E4-F1
#
_cell.length_a   1.000
_cell.length_b   1.000
_cell.length_c   1.000
_cell.angle_alpha   90.00
_cell.angle_beta   90.00
_cell.angle_gamma   90.00
#
_symmetry.space_group_name_H-M   'P 1'
#
loop_
_entity.id
_entity.type
_entity.pdbx_description
1 polymer ?
#
loop_
_entity_poly.entity_id
_entity_poly.type
_entity_poly.pdbx_seq_one_letter_code
_entity_poly.pdbx_strand_id
1 'polypeptide(L)'
;MFGIGIIKQDVEMSPEIKGRLTEDGKPIIGATIAHSIVYEGFKKRQELLQYDTTNGAGHFTFPEVAIKSHHPKGLLGQNSRVSMRVYFERNSDIHQLWYSSSSRMPLAKPVVAQLKNLDCDLNNSKIQYEFDTSVFSEEKALVVISICKLTNEWISQSFVIEE
;
A
#
# COMPACT_ATOMS: atom_id res chain seq x y z
N MET A 1 -4.02 14.25 -42.53
CA MET A 1 -4.48 13.20 -41.59
C MET A 1 -3.33 12.96 -40.62
N PHE A 2 -3.29 13.66 -39.49
CA PHE A 2 -2.23 13.49 -38.48
C PHE A 2 -2.84 12.82 -37.26
N GLY A 3 -2.68 11.50 -37.16
CA GLY A 3 -3.09 10.73 -36.00
C GLY A 3 -2.13 11.03 -34.85
N ILE A 4 -2.59 11.83 -33.88
CA ILE A 4 -1.88 12.01 -32.61
C ILE A 4 -2.03 10.69 -31.84
N GLY A 5 -1.03 9.82 -31.95
CA GLY A 5 -1.01 8.53 -31.26
C GLY A 5 -1.01 8.73 -29.76
N ILE A 6 -1.95 8.06 -29.06
CA ILE A 6 -1.98 8.05 -27.60
C ILE A 6 -0.83 7.17 -27.11
N ILE A 7 0.24 7.78 -26.60
CA ILE A 7 1.34 7.06 -25.97
C ILE A 7 0.82 6.50 -24.64
N LYS A 8 0.75 5.17 -24.52
CA LYS A 8 0.51 4.50 -23.23
C LYS A 8 1.84 4.34 -22.52
N GLN A 9 1.86 4.65 -21.23
CA GLN A 9 3.02 4.38 -20.37
C GLN A 9 2.59 3.45 -19.24
N ASP A 10 3.51 2.58 -18.83
CA ASP A 10 3.33 1.78 -17.62
C ASP A 10 3.54 2.69 -16.41
N VAL A 11 2.59 2.64 -15.48
CA VAL A 11 2.64 3.36 -14.21
C VAL A 11 2.56 2.33 -13.11
N GLU A 12 3.56 2.30 -12.23
CA GLU A 12 3.56 1.49 -11.02
C GLU A 12 2.40 1.94 -10.11
N MET A 13 1.55 0.99 -9.73
CA MET A 13 0.38 1.20 -8.88
C MET A 13 0.60 0.67 -7.46
N SER A 14 1.51 -0.30 -7.31
CA SER A 14 1.94 -0.83 -6.02
C SER A 14 3.32 -1.47 -6.19
N PRO A 15 4.27 -1.25 -5.26
CA PRO A 15 5.54 -1.95 -5.28
C PRO A 15 5.36 -3.43 -4.92
N GLU A 16 6.44 -4.21 -4.99
CA GLU A 16 6.48 -5.51 -4.32
C GLU A 16 6.18 -5.36 -2.82
N ILE A 17 5.28 -6.19 -2.29
CA ILE A 17 4.94 -6.24 -0.88
C ILE A 17 5.39 -7.59 -0.33
N LYS A 18 6.08 -7.57 0.81
CA LYS A 18 6.43 -8.76 1.58
C LYS A 18 6.15 -8.48 3.04
N GLY A 19 5.55 -9.44 3.70
CA GLY A 19 5.29 -9.29 5.11
C GLY A 19 5.10 -10.60 5.85
N ARG A 20 4.90 -10.47 7.15
CA ARG A 20 4.64 -11.55 8.09
C ARG A 20 3.47 -11.16 8.99
N LEU A 21 2.55 -12.08 9.18
CA LEU A 21 1.40 -11.93 10.08
C LEU A 21 1.56 -12.83 11.31
N THR A 22 1.46 -12.22 12.49
CA THR A 22 1.51 -12.89 13.78
C THR A 22 0.33 -12.49 14.69
N GLU A 23 0.11 -13.29 15.72
CA GLU A 23 -0.75 -12.96 16.88
C GLU A 23 0.05 -13.35 18.13
N ASP A 24 0.33 -12.37 19.01
CA ASP A 24 1.24 -12.55 20.15
C ASP A 24 2.63 -13.10 19.76
N GLY A 25 3.17 -12.63 18.64
CA GLY A 25 4.45 -13.04 18.06
C GLY A 25 4.44 -14.43 17.41
N LYS A 26 3.33 -15.17 17.46
CA LYS A 26 3.20 -16.49 16.85
C LYS A 26 2.71 -16.35 15.40
N PRO A 27 3.34 -17.03 14.42
CA PRO A 27 2.88 -17.03 13.04
C PRO A 27 1.41 -17.45 12.90
N ILE A 28 0.63 -16.67 12.15
CA ILE A 28 -0.67 -17.12 11.67
C ILE A 28 -0.46 -17.83 10.34
N ILE A 29 -0.71 -19.14 10.29
CA ILE A 29 -0.46 -20.01 9.13
C ILE A 29 -1.77 -20.20 8.36
N GLY A 30 -1.71 -20.15 7.03
CA GLY A 30 -2.88 -20.39 6.17
C GLY A 30 -3.88 -19.22 6.14
N ALA A 31 -3.50 -18.04 6.63
CA ALA A 31 -4.31 -16.84 6.57
C ALA A 31 -4.37 -16.30 5.14
N THR A 32 -5.57 -16.00 4.65
CA THR A 32 -5.74 -15.32 3.36
C THR A 32 -5.55 -13.82 3.55
N ILE A 33 -4.47 -13.28 2.98
CA ILE A 33 -4.16 -11.86 2.96
C ILE A 33 -4.69 -11.28 1.64
N ALA A 34 -5.39 -10.17 1.73
CA ALA A 34 -5.89 -9.44 0.58
C ALA A 34 -5.09 -8.14 0.39
N HIS A 35 -4.72 -7.86 -0.87
CA HIS A 35 -4.10 -6.61 -1.29
C HIS A 35 -5.01 -5.93 -2.31
N SER A 36 -5.57 -4.79 -1.90
CA SER A 36 -6.51 -3.99 -2.68
C SER A 36 -5.85 -2.69 -3.13
N ILE A 37 -5.96 -2.38 -4.42
CA ILE A 37 -5.52 -1.13 -5.02
C ILE A 37 -6.71 -0.48 -5.71
N VAL A 38 -7.06 0.72 -5.29
CA VAL A 38 -8.16 1.51 -5.87
C VAL A 38 -7.59 2.78 -6.46
N TYR A 39 -7.74 2.97 -7.77
CA TYR A 39 -7.42 4.22 -8.44
C TYR A 39 -8.69 5.02 -8.72
N GLU A 40 -8.80 6.19 -8.09
CA GLU A 40 -9.99 7.05 -8.19
C GLU A 40 -10.23 7.61 -9.61
N GLY A 41 -9.17 7.69 -10.43
CA GLY A 41 -9.25 8.22 -11.79
C GLY A 41 -9.75 7.23 -12.84
N PHE A 42 -9.93 5.95 -12.49
CA PHE A 42 -10.63 5.03 -13.38
C PHE A 42 -12.11 5.36 -13.40
N LYS A 43 -12.69 5.54 -14.60
CA LYS A 43 -14.12 5.80 -14.84
C LYS A 43 -15.09 4.81 -14.16
N LYS A 44 -14.59 3.68 -13.63
CA LYS A 44 -15.35 2.66 -12.90
C LYS A 44 -14.85 2.38 -11.48
N ARG A 45 -13.90 3.16 -10.92
CA ARG A 45 -13.23 2.86 -9.63
C ARG A 45 -12.89 1.38 -9.49
N GLN A 46 -12.25 0.83 -10.52
CA GLN A 46 -11.98 -0.61 -10.55
C GLN A 46 -10.95 -0.92 -9.47
N GLU A 47 -11.37 -1.67 -8.46
CA GLU A 47 -10.50 -2.25 -7.47
C GLU A 47 -9.71 -3.40 -8.12
N LEU A 48 -8.39 -3.34 -7.99
CA LEU A 48 -7.51 -4.46 -8.27
C LEU A 48 -7.30 -5.19 -6.95
N LEU A 49 -7.77 -6.44 -6.89
CA LEU A 49 -7.71 -7.26 -5.69
C LEU A 49 -6.85 -8.48 -5.95
N GLN A 50 -5.87 -8.69 -5.08
CA GLN A 50 -4.96 -9.83 -5.09
C GLN A 50 -5.06 -10.55 -3.75
N TYR A 51 -4.75 -11.84 -3.76
CA TYR A 51 -4.73 -12.66 -2.56
C TYR A 51 -3.44 -13.47 -2.49
N ASP A 52 -2.93 -13.64 -1.28
CA ASP A 52 -1.89 -14.61 -0.97
C ASP A 52 -2.24 -15.33 0.34
N THR A 53 -1.65 -16.50 0.56
CA THR A 53 -1.88 -17.29 1.77
C THR A 53 -0.60 -17.39 2.57
N THR A 54 -0.66 -17.08 3.87
CA THR A 54 0.53 -17.11 4.71
C THR A 54 1.13 -18.51 4.82
N ASN A 55 2.46 -18.59 4.69
CA ASN A 55 3.19 -19.86 4.80
C ASN A 55 3.38 -20.31 6.27
N GLY A 56 4.12 -21.41 6.49
CA GLY A 56 4.37 -21.98 7.83
C GLY A 56 5.12 -21.05 8.81
N ALA A 57 5.70 -19.96 8.33
CA ALA A 57 6.33 -18.92 9.16
C ALA A 57 5.50 -17.62 9.22
N GLY A 58 4.29 -17.63 8.66
CA GLY A 58 3.36 -16.50 8.66
C GLY A 58 3.61 -15.49 7.54
N HIS A 59 4.50 -15.77 6.59
CA HIS A 59 4.87 -14.81 5.55
C HIS A 59 3.90 -14.83 4.37
N PHE A 60 3.68 -13.65 3.78
CA PHE A 60 2.93 -13.41 2.55
C PHE A 60 3.73 -12.50 1.59
N THR A 61 3.40 -12.54 0.31
CA THR A 61 4.04 -11.73 -0.73
C THR A 61 3.07 -11.37 -1.85
N PHE A 62 3.20 -10.13 -2.35
CA PHE A 62 2.54 -9.67 -3.56
C PHE A 62 3.60 -9.11 -4.52
N PRO A 63 3.52 -9.44 -5.82
CA PRO A 63 4.39 -8.85 -6.82
C PRO A 63 4.05 -7.35 -7.02
N GLU A 64 4.99 -6.62 -7.60
CA GLU A 64 4.75 -5.27 -8.11
C GLU A 64 3.59 -5.27 -9.10
N VAL A 65 2.75 -4.23 -9.03
CA VAL A 65 1.64 -4.01 -9.96
C VAL A 65 1.89 -2.74 -10.76
N ALA A 66 1.87 -2.86 -12.08
CA ALA A 66 1.88 -1.73 -12.99
C ALA A 66 0.68 -1.80 -13.95
N ILE A 67 0.15 -0.64 -14.35
CA ILE A 67 -0.94 -0.54 -15.33
C ILE A 67 -0.54 0.33 -16.51
N LYS A 68 -1.10 0.01 -17.69
CA LYS A 68 -0.99 0.86 -18.86
C LYS A 68 -1.97 2.02 -18.77
N SER A 69 -1.47 3.23 -18.60
CA SER A 69 -2.29 4.44 -18.53
C SER A 69 -2.25 5.24 -19.83
N HIS A 70 -3.43 5.68 -20.27
CA HIS A 70 -3.60 6.67 -21.35
C HIS A 70 -3.47 8.12 -20.84
N HIS A 71 -3.52 8.33 -19.52
CA HIS A 71 -3.38 9.62 -18.87
C HIS A 71 -2.33 9.55 -17.75
N PRO A 72 -1.07 9.19 -18.05
CA PRO A 72 -0.02 9.02 -17.05
C PRO A 72 0.21 10.31 -16.26
N LYS A 73 0.11 11.49 -16.90
CA LYS A 73 0.18 12.79 -16.22
C LYS A 73 -0.84 12.95 -15.08
N GLY A 74 -2.01 12.31 -15.15
CA GLY A 74 -3.00 12.37 -14.07
C GLY A 74 -2.63 11.53 -12.85
N LEU A 75 -1.97 10.39 -13.07
CA LEU A 75 -1.41 9.51 -12.02
C LEU A 75 -0.13 10.08 -11.41
N LEU A 76 0.67 10.78 -12.22
CA LEU A 76 1.92 11.40 -11.82
C LEU A 76 1.73 12.85 -11.32
N GLY A 77 0.54 13.43 -11.44
CA GLY A 77 0.36 14.89 -11.55
C GLY A 77 -1.00 15.48 -11.13
N GLN A 78 -1.53 15.10 -9.96
CA GLN A 78 -2.47 15.91 -9.13
C GLN A 78 -3.99 15.62 -9.16
N ASN A 79 -4.54 14.73 -10.01
CA ASN A 79 -6.01 14.67 -10.15
C ASN A 79 -6.72 13.41 -9.63
N SER A 80 -6.01 12.40 -9.13
CA SER A 80 -6.65 11.16 -8.66
C SER A 80 -5.76 10.41 -7.69
N ARG A 81 -6.30 9.94 -6.56
CA ARG A 81 -5.53 9.17 -5.58
C ARG A 81 -5.51 7.69 -5.93
N VAL A 82 -4.42 7.04 -5.54
CA VAL A 82 -4.28 5.59 -5.46
C VAL A 82 -4.32 5.22 -4.00
N SER A 83 -5.37 4.52 -3.60
CA SER A 83 -5.54 3.96 -2.27
C SER A 83 -5.12 2.50 -2.29
N MET A 84 -4.24 2.11 -1.36
CA MET A 84 -3.71 0.77 -1.24
C MET A 84 -4.00 0.24 0.16
N ARG A 85 -4.51 -0.99 0.24
CA ARG A 85 -4.82 -1.69 1.48
C ARG A 85 -4.20 -3.07 1.44
N VAL A 86 -3.61 -3.48 2.56
CA VAL A 86 -3.28 -4.88 2.85
C VAL A 86 -4.08 -5.25 4.08
N TYR A 87 -4.88 -6.30 4.02
CA TYR A 87 -5.74 -6.70 5.13
C TYR A 87 -5.90 -8.22 5.21
N PHE A 88 -6.23 -8.68 6.40
CA PHE A 88 -6.57 -10.06 6.71
C PHE A 88 -8.03 -10.10 7.15
N GLU A 89 -8.81 -11.06 6.65
CA GLU A 89 -10.21 -11.26 7.06
C GLU A 89 -10.34 -12.51 7.94
N ARG A 90 -10.96 -12.35 9.11
CA ARG A 90 -11.22 -13.44 10.06
C ARG A 90 -12.61 -13.28 10.65
N ASN A 91 -13.47 -14.29 10.50
CA ASN A 91 -14.83 -14.26 11.06
C ASN A 91 -15.68 -13.04 10.65
N SER A 92 -15.48 -12.50 9.44
CA SER A 92 -16.06 -11.23 8.93
C SER A 92 -15.45 -9.95 9.50
N ASP A 93 -14.45 -10.05 10.37
CA ASP A 93 -13.66 -8.90 10.83
C ASP A 93 -12.51 -8.62 9.88
N ILE A 94 -12.36 -7.36 9.48
CA ILE A 94 -11.26 -6.90 8.62
C ILE A 94 -10.15 -6.33 9.50
N HIS A 95 -9.05 -7.08 9.61
CA HIS A 95 -7.81 -6.61 10.22
C HIS A 95 -6.97 -5.87 9.18
N GLN A 96 -7.01 -4.54 9.21
CA GLN A 96 -6.20 -3.72 8.30
C GLN A 96 -4.73 -3.74 8.71
N LEU A 97 -3.90 -4.41 7.92
CA LEU A 97 -2.46 -4.50 8.15
C LEU A 97 -1.76 -3.20 7.73
N TRP A 98 -2.11 -2.69 6.54
CA TRP A 98 -1.58 -1.47 5.95
C TRP A 98 -2.67 -0.71 5.21
N TYR A 99 -2.63 0.62 5.27
CA TYR A 99 -3.35 1.52 4.39
C TYR A 99 -2.54 2.77 4.08
N SER A 100 -2.55 3.17 2.81
CA SER A 100 -2.00 4.44 2.35
C SER A 100 -2.80 4.98 1.18
N SER A 101 -2.89 6.30 1.03
CA SER A 101 -3.53 6.92 -0.13
C SER A 101 -2.70 8.09 -0.65
N SER A 102 -2.12 7.92 -1.83
CA SER A 102 -1.21 8.88 -2.44
C SER A 102 -1.78 9.47 -3.72
N SER A 103 -1.50 10.74 -3.96
CA SER A 103 -1.74 11.41 -5.24
C SER A 103 -0.58 11.28 -6.23
N ARG A 104 0.52 10.61 -5.83
CA ARG A 104 1.76 10.48 -6.58
C ARG A 104 2.24 9.04 -6.62
N MET A 105 2.38 8.52 -7.84
CA MET A 105 2.98 7.23 -8.09
C MET A 105 4.31 7.40 -8.86
N PRO A 106 5.31 6.51 -8.68
CA PRO A 106 5.38 5.49 -7.63
C PRO A 106 5.42 6.13 -6.23
N LEU A 107 5.14 5.32 -5.20
CA LEU A 107 5.22 5.79 -3.82
C LEU A 107 6.65 6.24 -3.48
N ALA A 108 6.79 7.18 -2.55
CA ALA A 108 8.09 7.65 -2.10
C ALA A 108 8.94 6.50 -1.53
N LYS A 109 10.24 6.51 -1.81
CA LYS A 109 11.17 5.43 -1.44
C LYS A 109 11.11 5.00 0.03
N PRO A 110 11.00 5.90 1.03
CA PRO A 110 10.91 5.50 2.43
C PRO A 110 9.69 4.61 2.74
N VAL A 111 8.57 4.88 2.07
CA VAL A 111 7.31 4.13 2.22
C VAL A 111 7.43 2.77 1.53
N VAL A 112 7.98 2.74 0.31
CA VAL A 112 8.24 1.50 -0.44
C VAL A 112 9.16 0.55 0.34
N ALA A 113 10.15 1.10 1.06
CA ALA A 113 11.07 0.29 1.87
C ALA A 113 10.34 -0.47 3.00
N GLN A 114 9.29 0.12 3.59
CA GLN A 114 8.51 -0.54 4.64
C GLN A 114 7.65 -1.68 4.07
N LEU A 115 7.04 -1.48 2.90
CA LEU A 115 6.20 -2.48 2.25
C LEU A 115 6.94 -3.78 1.88
N LYS A 116 8.27 -3.72 1.72
CA LYS A 116 9.12 -4.88 1.45
C LYS A 116 9.45 -5.72 2.68
N ASN A 117 9.06 -5.28 3.87
CA ASN A 117 9.33 -5.99 5.11
C ASN A 117 8.29 -5.65 6.21
N LEU A 118 7.01 -5.85 5.91
CA LEU A 118 5.95 -5.63 6.88
C LEU A 118 5.99 -6.71 7.97
N ASP A 119 6.12 -6.30 9.24
CA ASP A 119 6.02 -7.20 10.38
C ASP A 119 4.80 -6.79 11.23
N CYS A 120 3.72 -7.54 11.09
CA CYS A 120 2.39 -7.19 11.58
C CYS A 120 1.94 -8.20 12.63
N ASP A 121 1.58 -7.69 13.83
CA ASP A 121 0.96 -8.49 14.88
C ASP A 121 -0.47 -8.00 15.13
N LEU A 122 -1.43 -8.93 15.20
CA LEU A 122 -2.84 -8.59 15.41
C LEU A 122 -3.12 -7.90 16.76
N ASN A 123 -2.23 -8.05 17.75
CA ASN A 123 -2.35 -7.40 19.05
C ASN A 123 -1.63 -6.04 19.11
N ASN A 124 -0.96 -5.60 18.04
CA ASN A 124 -0.43 -4.25 17.98
C ASN A 124 -1.58 -3.24 17.85
N SER A 125 -1.44 -2.10 18.54
CA SER A 125 -2.31 -0.96 18.30
C SER A 125 -2.17 -0.46 16.87
N LYS A 126 -3.27 0.05 16.32
CA LYS A 126 -3.27 0.73 15.02
C LYS A 126 -2.57 2.08 15.16
N ILE A 127 -1.57 2.35 14.32
CA ILE A 127 -0.78 3.58 14.35
C ILE A 127 -0.95 4.32 13.03
N GLN A 128 -1.14 5.64 13.11
CA GLN A 128 -0.97 6.54 11.99
C GLN A 128 0.48 7.03 11.97
N TYR A 129 1.18 6.79 10.87
CA TYR A 129 2.52 7.28 10.59
C TYR A 129 2.46 8.38 9.53
N GLU A 130 3.14 9.49 9.76
CA GLU A 130 3.36 10.51 8.75
C GLU A 130 4.81 10.42 8.26
N PHE A 131 4.98 10.16 6.97
CA PHE A 131 6.27 10.16 6.31
C PHE A 131 6.54 11.53 5.69
N ASP A 132 7.68 12.15 6.00
CA ASP A 132 8.21 13.26 5.21
C ASP A 132 8.75 12.72 3.89
N THR A 133 8.06 13.08 2.81
CA THR A 133 8.37 12.64 1.45
C THR A 133 8.85 13.77 0.56
N SER A 134 9.14 14.95 1.13
CA SER A 134 9.48 16.19 0.42
C SER A 134 10.71 16.10 -0.48
N VAL A 135 11.66 15.21 -0.16
CA VAL A 135 12.87 14.95 -0.96
C VAL A 135 12.61 13.96 -2.11
N PHE A 136 11.53 13.17 -2.04
CA PHE A 136 11.28 12.03 -2.94
C PHE A 136 10.08 12.22 -3.86
N SER A 137 9.14 13.08 -3.49
CA SER A 137 7.87 13.27 -4.19
C SER A 137 7.41 14.72 -4.08
N GLU A 138 6.61 15.17 -5.06
CA GLU A 138 5.90 16.45 -4.96
C GLU A 138 4.82 16.43 -3.87
N GLU A 139 4.32 15.24 -3.51
CA GLU A 139 3.53 15.04 -2.30
C GLU A 139 4.51 15.07 -1.12
N LYS A 140 4.49 16.15 -0.34
CA LYS A 140 5.51 16.44 0.69
C LYS A 140 5.38 15.58 1.95
N ALA A 141 4.20 15.02 2.18
CA ALA A 141 3.97 14.09 3.27
C ALA A 141 2.99 13.00 2.82
N LEU A 142 3.22 11.77 3.27
CA LEU A 142 2.30 10.66 3.08
C LEU A 142 1.90 10.05 4.42
N VAL A 143 0.59 9.92 4.63
CA VAL A 143 0.03 9.24 5.79
C VAL A 143 -0.15 7.75 5.50
N VAL A 144 0.33 6.92 6.42
CA VAL A 144 0.17 5.47 6.44
C VAL A 144 -0.53 5.08 7.74
N ILE A 145 -1.54 4.21 7.66
CA ILE A 145 -2.19 3.61 8.82
C ILE A 145 -1.85 2.13 8.85
N SER A 146 -1.30 1.63 9.95
CA SER A 146 -0.75 0.28 10.02
C SER A 146 -0.78 -0.27 11.44
N ILE A 147 -1.00 -1.58 11.58
CA ILE A 147 -0.69 -2.32 12.83
C ILE A 147 0.73 -2.91 12.79
N CYS A 148 1.35 -2.92 11.60
CA CYS A 148 2.74 -3.33 11.44
C CYS A 148 3.67 -2.27 12.00
N LYS A 149 4.74 -2.70 12.66
CA LYS A 149 5.72 -1.79 13.27
C LYS A 149 6.61 -1.20 12.17
N LEU A 150 6.45 0.09 11.91
CA LEU A 150 7.26 0.79 10.91
C LEU A 150 8.44 1.49 11.59
N THR A 151 9.63 1.36 11.02
CA THR A 151 10.85 2.05 11.48
C THR A 151 11.57 2.66 10.29
N ASN A 152 11.66 3.99 10.27
CA ASN A 152 12.31 4.71 9.19
C ASN A 152 12.66 6.15 9.62
N GLU A 153 13.82 6.69 9.22
CA GLU A 153 14.20 8.06 9.60
C GLU A 153 13.31 9.16 9.01
N TRP A 154 12.51 8.83 7.99
CA TRP A 154 11.58 9.76 7.33
C TRP A 154 10.19 9.76 7.97
N ILE A 155 9.95 8.97 9.03
CA ILE A 155 8.74 9.09 9.84
C ILE A 155 8.89 10.34 10.70
N SER A 156 8.15 11.39 10.37
CA SER A 156 8.19 12.66 11.09
C SER A 156 7.35 12.62 12.36
N GLN A 157 6.22 11.89 12.33
CA GLN A 157 5.28 11.79 13.44
C GLN A 157 4.58 10.41 13.43
N SER A 158 4.20 9.94 14.61
CA SER A 158 3.37 8.73 14.75
C SER A 158 2.39 8.86 15.90
N PHE A 159 1.13 8.46 15.70
CA PHE A 159 0.07 8.53 16.70
C PHE A 159 -0.66 7.19 16.78
N VAL A 160 -0.89 6.71 18.00
CA VAL A 160 -1.80 5.58 18.22
C VAL A 160 -3.23 6.04 17.93
N ILE A 161 -3.95 5.26 17.15
CA ILE A 161 -5.38 5.46 16.91
C ILE A 161 -6.11 4.67 17.98
N GLU A 162 -6.77 5.38 18.91
CA GLU A 162 -7.69 4.78 19.89
C GLU A 162 -9.01 4.43 19.18
N GLU A 163 -9.51 3.21 19.39
CA GLU A 163 -10.80 2.72 18.87
C GLU A 163 -11.90 2.79 19.94
#